data_AF-A0A6G1JSM4-F1
#
_entry.id   AF-A0A6G1JSM4-F1
#
_cell.length_a   1.000
_cell.length_b   1.000
_cell.length_c   1.000
_cell.angle_alpha   90.00
_cell.angle_beta   90.00
_cell.angle_gamma   90.00
#
_symmetry.space_group_name_H-M   'P 1'
#
loop_
_entity.id
_entity.type
_entity.pdbx_description
1 polymer ?
#
loop_
_entity_poly.entity_id
_entity_poly.type
_entity_poly.pdbx_seq_one_letter_code
_entity_poly.pdbx_strand_id
1 'polypeptide(L)'
;MVGKITLFNAFMSAVSAGTIIWDGRFNETSSADLEKWSFSNPVGSYQYYIHGTGAVTDYVNVDSTYKNPADTGSKQGVKITIDETAKWNGQSMLRTELIPQTSAAINKGKVFYHFSIKTSTDNVPLSTNEHQIAFFESHFTELKYGGQGDNPTHLHWYVSGASKWDVELVADEWHNIAYEIDFDAGSVSLWHSTGSDALTSTAGPVTTSTSSNGADWHLGVLRLPGSNDGTGAEDWYFSGVYVESGDLTTSVNSAGGSVDTAEPGTSSVVVAPSSTAVAPSSTAVTPSSTAVAISTTAAAVVETPVPSSTAAAVVETPVPSSTAAAVETPVTSAIPIATSAPIASSTFVTSIKPATSSTPVAAPVATPTASAGAGSNALPGTFTLNEFISWLQGVN
;
A
#
# COMPACT_ATOMS: atom_id res chain seq x y z
N MET A 1 1.57 66.49 0.37
CA MET A 1 1.16 65.12 0.01
C MET A 1 2.42 64.28 -0.02
N VAL A 2 2.62 63.42 0.98
CA VAL A 2 3.74 62.46 1.02
C VAL A 2 3.10 61.08 1.03
N GLY A 3 3.22 60.37 -0.09
CA GLY A 3 2.65 59.04 -0.29
C GLY A 3 3.42 58.00 0.49
N LYS A 4 2.71 57.21 1.29
CA LYS A 4 3.24 56.02 1.98
C LYS A 4 3.34 54.89 0.96
N ILE A 5 4.55 54.44 0.67
CA ILE A 5 4.80 53.18 -0.03
C ILE A 5 4.89 52.10 1.05
N THR A 6 3.89 51.22 1.10
CA THR A 6 3.91 50.04 1.96
C THR A 6 4.67 48.94 1.23
N LEU A 7 5.87 48.62 1.74
CA LEU A 7 6.68 47.50 1.27
C LEU A 7 6.12 46.21 1.88
N PHE A 8 5.51 45.35 1.06
CA PHE A 8 5.03 44.03 1.45
C PHE A 8 6.22 43.07 1.40
N ASN A 9 6.81 42.74 2.55
CA ASN A 9 7.83 41.69 2.65
C ASN A 9 7.12 40.32 2.59
N ALA A 10 7.18 39.66 1.44
CA ALA A 10 6.85 38.24 1.33
C ALA A 10 7.99 37.44 1.99
N PHE A 11 7.75 36.92 3.20
CA PHE A 11 8.57 35.85 3.74
C PHE A 11 8.27 34.59 2.94
N MET A 12 9.17 34.20 2.04
CA MET A 12 9.21 32.82 1.57
C MET A 12 9.67 31.97 2.74
N SER A 13 8.74 31.26 3.39
CA SER A 13 9.08 30.17 4.28
C SER A 13 9.89 29.16 3.46
N ALA A 14 11.19 29.09 3.72
CA ALA A 14 12.01 28.00 3.19
C ALA A 14 11.47 26.72 3.83
N VAL A 15 10.69 25.95 3.07
CA VAL A 15 10.30 24.59 3.45
C VAL A 15 11.59 23.79 3.49
N SER A 16 12.00 23.36 4.68
CA SER A 16 13.01 22.31 4.84
C SER A 16 12.37 21.03 4.34
N ALA A 17 12.73 20.61 3.13
CA ALA A 17 12.31 19.33 2.56
C ALA A 17 13.29 18.24 3.01
N GLY A 18 12.78 17.03 3.22
CA GLY A 18 13.59 15.86 3.54
C GLY A 18 14.56 15.50 2.42
N THR A 19 15.49 14.60 2.72
CA THR A 19 16.35 13.98 1.71
C THR A 19 15.69 12.70 1.22
N ILE A 20 15.34 12.65 -0.07
CA ILE A 20 14.88 11.42 -0.73
C ILE A 20 16.04 10.41 -0.71
N ILE A 21 15.79 9.24 -0.09
CA ILE A 21 16.76 8.15 0.04
C ILE A 21 16.42 6.96 -0.88
N TRP A 22 15.20 6.91 -1.40
CA TRP A 22 14.80 6.03 -2.49
C TRP A 22 13.67 6.68 -3.30
N ASP A 23 13.77 6.63 -4.62
CA ASP A 23 12.82 7.25 -5.55
C ASP A 23 12.10 6.20 -6.40
N GLY A 24 10.79 6.07 -6.16
CA GLY A 24 9.89 5.16 -6.85
C GLY A 24 8.91 5.86 -7.78
N ARG A 25 9.11 7.13 -8.15
CA ARG A 25 8.12 7.97 -8.86
C ARG A 25 7.90 7.64 -10.35
N PHE A 26 8.45 6.54 -10.85
CA PHE A 26 8.34 6.08 -12.25
C PHE A 26 8.82 7.12 -13.29
N ASN A 27 9.65 8.08 -12.91
CA ASN A 27 10.10 9.16 -13.79
C ASN A 27 10.92 8.67 -15.00
N GLU A 28 11.64 7.56 -14.84
CA GLU A 28 12.47 6.94 -15.87
C GLU A 28 12.13 5.44 -16.01
N THR A 29 10.91 5.04 -15.64
CA THR A 29 10.51 3.62 -15.57
C THR A 29 9.18 3.40 -16.29
N SER A 30 9.23 2.67 -17.39
CA SER A 30 8.04 2.09 -18.01
C SER A 30 7.69 0.73 -17.40
N SER A 31 6.49 0.22 -17.65
CA SER A 31 6.12 -1.14 -17.24
C SER A 31 7.09 -2.20 -17.76
N ALA A 32 7.56 -2.07 -19.00
CA ALA A 32 8.52 -3.01 -19.59
C ALA A 32 9.91 -2.95 -18.91
N ASP A 33 10.27 -1.83 -18.28
CA ASP A 33 11.52 -1.74 -17.53
C ASP A 33 11.51 -2.58 -16.26
N LEU A 34 10.33 -2.91 -15.70
CA LEU A 34 10.20 -3.80 -14.55
C LEU A 34 10.68 -5.22 -14.86
N GLU A 35 10.53 -5.68 -16.11
CA GLU A 35 11.01 -7.01 -16.54
C GLU A 35 12.54 -7.11 -16.65
N LYS A 36 13.26 -5.98 -16.55
CA LYS A 36 14.74 -5.98 -16.52
C LYS A 36 15.29 -6.43 -15.17
N TRP A 37 14.50 -6.29 -14.11
CA TRP A 37 14.84 -6.77 -12.79
C TRP A 37 14.75 -8.29 -12.73
N SER A 38 15.69 -8.93 -12.06
CA SER A 38 15.57 -10.32 -11.63
C SER A 38 16.41 -10.55 -10.37
N PHE A 39 16.21 -11.69 -9.69
CA PHE A 39 17.02 -12.06 -8.53
C PHE A 39 18.53 -12.11 -8.85
N SER A 40 18.91 -12.44 -10.08
CA SER A 40 20.32 -12.45 -10.52
C SER A 40 20.79 -11.14 -11.13
N ASN A 41 19.87 -10.21 -11.41
CA ASN A 41 20.15 -8.89 -11.96
C ASN A 41 19.22 -7.83 -11.31
N PRO A 42 19.43 -7.47 -10.03
CA PRO A 42 18.55 -6.61 -9.27
C PRO A 42 18.75 -5.12 -9.63
N VAL A 43 18.31 -4.73 -10.83
CA VAL A 43 18.45 -3.38 -11.39
C VAL A 43 17.13 -2.61 -11.35
N GLY A 44 17.21 -1.28 -11.50
CA GLY A 44 16.04 -0.39 -11.42
C GLY A 44 15.62 -0.08 -9.99
N SER A 45 14.51 0.68 -9.84
CA SER A 45 14.01 1.12 -8.52
C SER A 45 13.09 0.12 -7.84
N TYR A 46 12.61 -0.89 -8.56
CA TYR A 46 11.62 -1.85 -8.08
C TYR A 46 12.04 -3.30 -8.34
N GLN A 47 11.77 -4.15 -7.35
CA GLN A 47 11.69 -5.59 -7.50
C GLN A 47 10.30 -5.94 -8.02
N TYR A 48 10.24 -6.79 -9.03
CA TYR A 48 8.99 -7.22 -9.66
C TYR A 48 8.98 -8.75 -9.78
N TYR A 49 8.37 -9.41 -8.80
CA TYR A 49 8.22 -10.87 -8.79
C TYR A 49 6.91 -11.36 -8.15
N ILE A 50 6.14 -10.48 -7.50
CA ILE A 50 4.86 -10.80 -6.88
C ILE A 50 3.75 -10.38 -7.84
N HIS A 51 3.51 -11.23 -8.82
CA HIS A 51 2.51 -11.03 -9.86
C HIS A 51 1.99 -12.38 -10.38
N GLY A 52 0.97 -12.33 -11.24
CA GLY A 52 0.42 -13.50 -11.92
C GLY A 52 1.29 -14.00 -13.08
N THR A 53 0.76 -14.94 -13.86
CA THR A 53 1.49 -15.56 -14.98
C THR A 53 1.42 -14.78 -16.30
N GLY A 54 0.58 -13.75 -16.36
CA GLY A 54 0.38 -12.87 -17.51
C GLY A 54 1.57 -11.94 -17.79
N ALA A 55 1.44 -11.13 -18.83
CA ALA A 55 2.44 -10.14 -19.19
C ALA A 55 2.46 -9.01 -18.15
N VAL A 56 3.57 -8.27 -18.03
CA VAL A 56 3.65 -7.13 -17.10
C VAL A 56 2.54 -6.10 -17.32
N THR A 57 2.10 -5.90 -18.57
CA THR A 57 1.02 -4.97 -18.91
C THR A 57 -0.37 -5.42 -18.49
N ASP A 58 -0.54 -6.69 -18.11
CA ASP A 58 -1.81 -7.17 -17.54
C ASP A 58 -1.97 -6.66 -16.10
N TYR A 59 -0.86 -6.34 -15.42
CA TYR A 59 -0.81 -6.02 -13.99
C TYR A 59 -0.32 -4.61 -13.68
N VAL A 60 0.61 -4.07 -14.47
CA VAL A 60 1.27 -2.79 -14.19
C VAL A 60 1.34 -1.95 -15.46
N ASN A 61 0.69 -0.78 -15.43
CA ASN A 61 0.66 0.16 -16.55
C ASN A 61 1.10 1.56 -16.08
N VAL A 62 2.12 2.13 -16.72
CA VAL A 62 2.65 3.46 -16.35
C VAL A 62 2.21 4.50 -17.37
N ASP A 63 1.55 5.58 -16.93
CA ASP A 63 1.12 6.70 -17.78
C ASP A 63 1.11 8.02 -17.01
N SER A 64 1.30 9.12 -17.74
CA SER A 64 1.11 10.49 -17.24
C SER A 64 -0.28 10.79 -16.67
N THR A 65 -1.33 10.10 -17.14
CA THR A 65 -2.71 10.28 -16.65
C THR A 65 -3.00 9.52 -15.36
N TYR A 66 -2.09 8.64 -14.92
CA TYR A 66 -2.26 7.80 -13.74
C TYR A 66 -1.67 8.38 -12.46
N LYS A 67 -1.36 9.68 -12.45
CA LYS A 67 -0.78 10.38 -11.29
C LYS A 67 -1.68 11.45 -10.70
N ASN A 68 -1.39 11.84 -9.47
CA ASN A 68 -1.94 13.05 -8.89
C ASN A 68 -1.53 14.25 -9.77
N PRO A 69 -2.47 14.99 -10.37
CA PRO A 69 -2.14 16.15 -11.19
C PRO A 69 -1.37 17.24 -10.43
N ALA A 70 -1.54 17.32 -9.10
CA ALA A 70 -0.84 18.28 -8.24
C ALA A 70 0.62 17.87 -7.96
N ASP A 71 0.97 16.60 -8.12
CA ASP A 71 2.34 16.11 -8.00
C ASP A 71 3.10 16.39 -9.30
N THR A 72 3.82 17.52 -9.34
CA THR A 72 4.67 17.86 -10.50
C THR A 72 6.06 17.22 -10.44
N GLY A 73 6.39 16.52 -9.34
CA GLY A 73 7.61 15.74 -9.16
C GLY A 73 7.58 14.39 -9.87
N SER A 74 6.38 13.80 -10.02
CA SER A 74 6.13 12.64 -10.87
C SER A 74 5.78 13.04 -12.31
N LYS A 75 6.52 12.48 -13.27
CA LYS A 75 6.22 12.53 -14.71
C LYS A 75 5.04 11.61 -15.06
N GLN A 76 4.96 10.47 -14.38
CA GLN A 76 3.97 9.42 -14.61
C GLN A 76 3.47 8.88 -13.28
N GLY A 77 2.32 8.23 -13.32
CA GLY A 77 1.84 7.37 -12.23
C GLY A 77 1.70 5.94 -12.75
N VAL A 78 1.32 5.06 -11.85
CA VAL A 78 1.17 3.63 -12.15
C VAL A 78 -0.26 3.20 -11.85
N LYS A 79 -0.85 2.45 -12.77
CA LYS A 79 -2.05 1.67 -12.55
C LYS A 79 -1.62 0.24 -12.24
N ILE A 80 -1.94 -0.21 -11.04
CA ILE A 80 -1.79 -1.58 -10.56
C ILE A 80 -3.14 -2.27 -10.71
N THR A 81 -3.15 -3.38 -11.43
CA THR A 81 -4.33 -4.16 -11.75
C THR A 81 -4.21 -5.53 -11.08
N ILE A 82 -5.27 -5.96 -10.39
CA ILE A 82 -5.44 -7.36 -10.00
C ILE A 82 -6.66 -7.95 -10.72
N ASP A 83 -6.47 -9.10 -11.35
CA ASP A 83 -7.52 -9.88 -12.00
C ASP A 83 -7.45 -11.35 -11.52
N GLU A 84 -8.29 -12.24 -12.05
CA GLU A 84 -8.30 -13.65 -11.65
C GLU A 84 -6.97 -14.40 -11.89
N THR A 85 -6.08 -13.84 -12.71
CA THR A 85 -4.77 -14.39 -13.07
C THR A 85 -3.64 -13.87 -12.19
N ALA A 86 -3.87 -12.79 -11.42
CA ALA A 86 -2.90 -12.17 -10.51
C ALA A 86 -2.59 -13.04 -9.27
N LYS A 87 -2.26 -14.32 -9.46
CA LYS A 87 -1.98 -15.29 -8.40
C LYS A 87 -0.51 -15.63 -8.39
N TRP A 88 0.17 -15.19 -7.35
CA TRP A 88 1.58 -15.47 -7.14
C TRP A 88 1.77 -16.78 -6.38
N ASN A 89 2.72 -17.61 -6.83
CA ASN A 89 3.21 -18.79 -6.12
C ASN A 89 2.11 -19.79 -5.65
N GLY A 90 1.06 -19.97 -6.47
CA GLY A 90 -0.04 -20.89 -6.18
C GLY A 90 -0.96 -20.45 -5.03
N GLN A 91 -0.84 -19.20 -4.56
CA GLN A 91 -1.72 -18.63 -3.55
C GLN A 91 -3.13 -18.40 -4.10
N SER A 92 -4.12 -18.38 -3.20
CA SER A 92 -5.51 -18.05 -3.53
C SER A 92 -5.79 -16.55 -3.57
N MET A 93 -4.93 -15.74 -2.94
CA MET A 93 -5.04 -14.29 -2.92
C MET A 93 -4.65 -13.70 -4.28
N LEU A 94 -5.30 -12.61 -4.67
CA LEU A 94 -4.88 -11.83 -5.83
C LEU A 94 -3.82 -10.82 -5.38
N ARG A 95 -2.72 -10.72 -6.11
CA ARG A 95 -1.55 -9.93 -5.74
C ARG A 95 -0.89 -9.33 -6.97
N THR A 96 -0.66 -8.02 -6.91
CA THR A 96 0.30 -7.32 -7.78
C THR A 96 1.01 -6.30 -6.92
N GLU A 97 2.28 -6.55 -6.66
CA GLU A 97 3.07 -5.81 -5.68
C GLU A 97 4.47 -5.54 -6.24
N LEU A 98 4.94 -4.32 -6.00
CA LEU A 98 6.30 -3.86 -6.28
C LEU A 98 7.00 -3.61 -4.94
N ILE A 99 8.26 -3.98 -4.84
CA ILE A 99 9.07 -3.77 -3.63
C ILE A 99 10.24 -2.84 -3.98
N PRO A 100 10.65 -1.89 -3.11
CA PRO A 100 11.86 -1.11 -3.34
C PRO A 100 13.09 -1.97 -3.65
N GLN A 101 13.76 -1.66 -4.76
CA GLN A 101 15.11 -2.15 -5.06
C GLN A 101 16.10 -1.05 -4.64
N THR A 102 16.74 -1.23 -3.49
CA THR A 102 17.66 -0.22 -2.94
C THR A 102 18.67 -0.84 -1.98
N SER A 103 19.78 -0.13 -1.77
CA SER A 103 20.73 -0.36 -0.66
C SER A 103 20.68 0.74 0.40
N ALA A 104 19.83 1.76 0.22
CA ALA A 104 19.64 2.83 1.18
C ALA A 104 19.00 2.29 2.46
N ALA A 105 19.28 2.96 3.58
CA ALA A 105 18.79 2.58 4.91
C ALA A 105 17.31 3.00 5.12
N ILE A 106 16.40 2.56 4.25
CA ILE A 106 14.97 2.88 4.33
C ILE A 106 14.29 2.28 5.57
N ASN A 107 14.94 1.36 6.27
CA ASN A 107 14.47 0.67 7.47
C ASN A 107 15.21 1.07 8.75
N LYS A 108 15.79 2.27 8.82
CA LYS A 108 16.59 2.76 9.96
C LYS A 108 16.24 4.18 10.37
N GLY A 109 16.33 4.46 11.67
CA GLY A 109 16.01 5.78 12.20
C GLY A 109 14.59 6.20 11.89
N LYS A 110 14.39 7.51 11.75
CA LYS A 110 13.11 8.08 11.35
C LYS A 110 13.07 8.39 9.86
N VAL A 111 12.08 7.83 9.18
CA VAL A 111 11.88 7.97 7.73
C VAL A 111 10.40 8.16 7.40
N PHE A 112 10.13 8.66 6.20
CA PHE A 112 8.79 8.90 5.70
C PHE A 112 8.58 8.13 4.39
N TYR A 113 7.63 7.21 4.39
CA TYR A 113 7.23 6.45 3.21
C TYR A 113 6.05 7.14 2.55
N HIS A 114 6.30 7.82 1.43
CA HIS A 114 5.32 8.59 0.68
C HIS A 114 4.71 7.77 -0.44
N PHE A 115 3.40 7.95 -0.64
CA PHE A 115 2.68 7.52 -1.83
C PHE A 115 1.34 8.26 -1.89
N SER A 116 0.82 8.46 -3.09
CA SER A 116 -0.56 8.87 -3.32
C SER A 116 -1.32 7.70 -3.93
N ILE A 117 -2.59 7.56 -3.58
CA ILE A 117 -3.47 6.49 -4.08
C ILE A 117 -4.82 7.04 -4.51
N LYS A 118 -5.39 6.48 -5.57
CA LYS A 118 -6.81 6.64 -5.91
C LYS A 118 -7.40 5.38 -6.55
N THR A 119 -8.72 5.35 -6.63
CA THR A 119 -9.49 4.43 -7.50
C THR A 119 -10.21 5.21 -8.59
N SER A 120 -10.88 4.51 -9.51
CA SER A 120 -11.74 5.10 -10.55
C SER A 120 -13.15 4.54 -10.49
N THR A 121 -14.06 5.06 -11.32
CA THR A 121 -15.39 4.48 -11.53
C THR A 121 -15.37 3.20 -12.38
N ASP A 122 -14.27 2.95 -13.09
CA ASP A 122 -14.01 1.71 -13.83
C ASP A 122 -13.21 0.73 -12.97
N ASN A 123 -13.41 -0.57 -13.16
CA ASN A 123 -12.69 -1.65 -12.45
C ASN A 123 -12.60 -1.39 -10.92
N VAL A 124 -13.76 -1.07 -10.34
CA VAL A 124 -13.87 -0.64 -8.94
C VAL A 124 -13.48 -1.79 -7.99
N PRO A 125 -12.60 -1.54 -7.00
CA PRO A 125 -12.27 -2.55 -6.00
C PRO A 125 -13.49 -3.05 -5.22
N LEU A 126 -13.57 -4.36 -5.01
CA LEU A 126 -14.73 -4.98 -4.38
C LEU A 126 -14.79 -4.70 -2.88
N SER A 127 -15.70 -3.84 -2.44
CA SER A 127 -15.87 -3.52 -1.01
C SER A 127 -16.24 -4.73 -0.13
N THR A 128 -16.70 -5.84 -0.73
CA THR A 128 -16.99 -7.08 -0.01
C THR A 128 -15.75 -7.89 0.37
N ASN A 129 -14.60 -7.58 -0.21
CA ASN A 129 -13.35 -8.31 -0.04
C ASN A 129 -12.33 -7.47 0.72
N GLU A 130 -11.56 -8.09 1.59
CA GLU A 130 -10.45 -7.37 2.26
C GLU A 130 -9.28 -7.20 1.29
N HIS A 131 -8.80 -5.97 1.22
CA HIS A 131 -7.59 -5.56 0.53
C HIS A 131 -6.55 -5.13 1.55
N GLN A 132 -5.30 -5.48 1.30
CA GLN A 132 -4.12 -5.02 2.04
C GLN A 132 -3.26 -4.25 1.04
N ILE A 133 -2.96 -2.99 1.36
CA ILE A 133 -2.47 -2.00 0.42
C ILE A 133 -1.27 -1.29 1.04
N ALA A 134 -0.20 -1.08 0.25
CA ALA A 134 1.01 -0.38 0.68
C ALA A 134 1.53 -0.88 2.04
N PHE A 135 1.62 -2.21 2.20
CA PHE A 135 1.84 -2.88 3.48
C PHE A 135 3.29 -3.33 3.65
N PHE A 136 3.76 -3.43 4.89
CA PHE A 136 4.99 -4.17 5.19
C PHE A 136 4.69 -5.66 5.39
N GLU A 137 5.62 -6.55 5.07
CA GLU A 137 5.46 -8.01 5.21
C GLU A 137 5.01 -8.45 6.61
N SER A 138 5.44 -7.74 7.66
CA SER A 138 5.02 -8.03 9.04
C SER A 138 3.68 -7.41 9.43
N HIS A 139 3.05 -6.65 8.51
CA HIS A 139 1.80 -5.92 8.71
C HIS A 139 1.82 -4.99 9.94
N PHE A 140 2.99 -4.46 10.31
CA PHE A 140 3.08 -3.52 11.45
C PHE A 140 2.36 -2.20 11.16
N THR A 141 2.31 -1.79 9.89
CA THR A 141 1.50 -0.70 9.34
C THR A 141 1.06 -1.05 7.91
N GLU A 142 -0.16 -0.68 7.55
CA GLU A 142 -0.72 -0.90 6.21
C GLU A 142 -2.00 -0.06 6.01
N LEU A 143 -2.46 0.05 4.76
CA LEU A 143 -3.83 0.43 4.46
C LEU A 143 -4.67 -0.81 4.18
N LYS A 144 -5.96 -0.72 4.50
CA LYS A 144 -6.96 -1.74 4.15
C LYS A 144 -8.20 -1.12 3.53
N TYR A 145 -8.89 -1.89 2.70
CA TYR A 145 -10.17 -1.52 2.09
C TYR A 145 -11.05 -2.77 1.95
N GLY A 146 -12.37 -2.60 2.13
CA GLY A 146 -13.33 -3.67 1.97
C GLY A 146 -13.21 -4.81 3.00
N GLY A 147 -14.17 -5.74 2.96
CA GLY A 147 -14.21 -6.94 3.81
C GLY A 147 -14.46 -6.69 5.31
N GLN A 148 -14.60 -5.43 5.73
CA GLN A 148 -14.66 -5.04 7.14
C GLN A 148 -15.96 -4.30 7.53
N GLY A 149 -16.54 -4.73 8.66
CA GLY A 149 -17.39 -3.93 9.54
C GLY A 149 -18.48 -3.06 8.90
N ASP A 150 -18.75 -1.92 9.53
CA ASP A 150 -19.83 -1.00 9.13
C ASP A 150 -19.44 -0.07 7.97
N ASN A 151 -18.15 0.05 7.63
CA ASN A 151 -17.61 1.00 6.64
C ASN A 151 -16.75 0.31 5.53
N PRO A 152 -17.28 -0.66 4.77
CA PRO A 152 -16.50 -1.41 3.79
C PRO A 152 -16.01 -0.57 2.59
N THR A 153 -16.53 0.65 2.42
CA THR A 153 -16.12 1.59 1.36
C THR A 153 -15.06 2.60 1.83
N HIS A 154 -14.58 2.47 3.06
CA HIS A 154 -13.55 3.35 3.59
C HIS A 154 -12.14 2.77 3.35
N LEU A 155 -11.19 3.67 3.13
CA LEU A 155 -9.77 3.38 3.24
C LEU A 155 -9.36 3.51 4.70
N HIS A 156 -8.90 2.42 5.30
CA HIS A 156 -8.49 2.36 6.69
C HIS A 156 -6.97 2.31 6.79
N TRP A 157 -6.40 3.05 7.74
CA TRP A 157 -5.02 2.85 8.17
C TRP A 157 -4.96 1.98 9.42
N TYR A 158 -4.09 0.98 9.34
CA TYR A 158 -3.94 -0.07 10.33
C TYR A 158 -2.55 -0.04 10.96
N VAL A 159 -2.49 -0.25 12.29
CA VAL A 159 -1.25 -0.49 13.03
C VAL A 159 -1.43 -1.74 13.88
N SER A 160 -0.55 -2.72 13.70
CA SER A 160 -0.60 -4.03 14.37
C SER A 160 -1.98 -4.71 14.29
N GLY A 161 -2.61 -4.68 13.11
CA GLY A 161 -3.91 -5.33 12.88
C GLY A 161 -5.12 -4.60 13.48
N ALA A 162 -4.96 -3.37 13.99
CA ALA A 162 -6.07 -2.54 14.44
C ALA A 162 -6.17 -1.23 13.65
N SER A 163 -7.36 -0.88 13.17
CA SER A 163 -7.63 0.40 12.53
C SER A 163 -7.39 1.56 13.52
N LYS A 164 -6.71 2.61 13.06
CA LYS A 164 -6.39 3.82 13.83
C LYS A 164 -6.95 5.08 13.19
N TRP A 165 -7.33 4.99 11.92
CA TRP A 165 -7.87 6.07 11.11
C TRP A 165 -8.60 5.46 9.91
N ASP A 166 -9.60 6.18 9.41
CA ASP A 166 -10.29 5.84 8.17
C ASP A 166 -10.87 7.09 7.50
N VAL A 167 -11.13 6.97 6.20
CA VAL A 167 -11.82 7.96 5.38
C VAL A 167 -12.58 7.23 4.27
N GLU A 168 -13.70 7.78 3.81
CA GLU A 168 -14.39 7.25 2.63
C GLU A 168 -13.46 7.28 1.40
N LEU A 169 -13.37 6.17 0.66
CA LEU A 169 -12.59 6.10 -0.57
C LEU A 169 -13.45 6.54 -1.76
N VAL A 170 -13.41 7.84 -2.05
CA VAL A 170 -14.18 8.43 -3.15
C VAL A 170 -13.44 8.20 -4.47
N ALA A 171 -14.14 7.65 -5.46
CA ALA A 171 -13.57 7.45 -6.79
C ALA A 171 -13.04 8.77 -7.38
N ASP A 172 -11.89 8.69 -8.05
CA ASP A 172 -11.16 9.81 -8.66
C ASP A 172 -10.62 10.89 -7.71
N GLU A 173 -10.77 10.71 -6.39
CA GLU A 173 -10.07 11.52 -5.39
C GLU A 173 -8.69 10.92 -5.08
N TRP A 174 -7.65 11.76 -5.15
CA TRP A 174 -6.31 11.37 -4.73
C TRP A 174 -6.17 11.51 -3.22
N HIS A 175 -5.79 10.42 -2.54
CA HIS A 175 -5.39 10.41 -1.14
C HIS A 175 -3.85 10.39 -1.07
N ASN A 176 -3.26 11.45 -0.52
CA ASN A 176 -1.82 11.56 -0.36
C ASN A 176 -1.45 11.07 1.04
N ILE A 177 -0.44 10.22 1.15
CA ILE A 177 -0.12 9.50 2.38
C ILE A 177 1.38 9.55 2.63
N ALA A 178 1.76 9.75 3.90
CA ALA A 178 3.08 9.40 4.38
C ALA A 178 3.00 8.62 5.70
N TYR A 179 3.65 7.46 5.75
CA TYR A 179 3.94 6.82 7.03
C TYR A 179 5.20 7.43 7.62
N GLU A 180 5.07 8.14 8.75
CA GLU A 180 6.23 8.53 9.55
C GLU A 180 6.60 7.35 10.44
N ILE A 181 7.70 6.68 10.14
CA ILE A 181 8.14 5.48 10.86
C ILE A 181 9.43 5.82 11.59
N ASP A 182 9.43 5.62 12.90
CA ASP A 182 10.62 5.65 13.72
C ASP A 182 11.02 4.22 14.08
N PHE A 183 11.98 3.67 13.31
CA PHE A 183 12.49 2.31 13.49
C PHE A 183 13.31 2.15 14.78
N ASP A 184 13.87 3.23 15.33
CA ASP A 184 14.65 3.20 16.57
C ASP A 184 13.73 3.24 17.80
N ALA A 185 12.65 4.02 17.72
CA ALA A 185 11.66 4.16 18.79
C ALA A 185 10.53 3.11 18.75
N GLY A 186 10.34 2.41 17.63
CA GLY A 186 9.25 1.43 17.48
C GLY A 186 7.88 2.10 17.38
N SER A 187 7.73 3.07 16.48
CA SER A 187 6.44 3.76 16.32
C SER A 187 6.15 4.19 14.89
N VAL A 188 4.87 4.39 14.60
CA VAL A 188 4.39 4.89 13.31
C VAL A 188 3.27 5.92 13.47
N SER A 189 3.31 6.97 12.67
CA SER A 189 2.23 7.96 12.51
C SER A 189 1.74 7.98 11.07
N LEU A 190 0.50 8.44 10.89
CA LEU A 190 -0.08 8.69 9.58
C LEU A 190 -0.14 10.19 9.30
N TRP A 191 0.36 10.56 8.14
CA TRP A 191 0.12 11.85 7.52
C TRP A 191 -0.77 11.66 6.30
N HIS A 192 -1.79 12.50 6.15
CA HIS A 192 -2.76 12.39 5.07
C HIS A 192 -3.24 13.76 4.59
N SER A 193 -3.63 13.82 3.32
CA SER A 193 -4.39 14.90 2.68
C SER A 193 -5.11 14.36 1.44
N THR A 194 -5.97 15.17 0.81
CA THR A 194 -6.55 14.84 -0.50
C THR A 194 -6.19 15.87 -1.57
N GLY A 195 -6.24 15.46 -2.83
CA GLY A 195 -6.02 16.32 -3.98
C GLY A 195 -4.66 17.03 -3.93
N SER A 196 -4.68 18.36 -3.91
CA SER A 196 -3.49 19.21 -3.88
C SER A 196 -3.05 19.68 -2.49
N ASP A 197 -3.78 19.30 -1.44
CA ASP A 197 -3.56 19.84 -0.10
C ASP A 197 -2.25 19.30 0.50
N ALA A 198 -1.65 20.08 1.40
CA ALA A 198 -0.45 19.65 2.10
C ALA A 198 -0.81 18.55 3.13
N LEU A 199 0.06 17.56 3.28
CA LEU A 199 -0.04 16.52 4.29
C LEU A 199 -0.15 17.13 5.70
N THR A 200 -1.07 16.60 6.48
CA THR A 200 -1.22 16.91 7.92
C THR A 200 -1.16 15.62 8.72
N SER A 201 -0.67 15.69 9.95
CA SER A 201 -0.67 14.51 10.84
C SER A 201 -2.10 14.20 11.24
N THR A 202 -2.62 13.06 10.83
CA THR A 202 -4.01 12.65 11.05
C THR A 202 -4.15 11.61 12.16
N ALA A 203 -3.10 10.83 12.42
CA ALA A 203 -3.08 9.85 13.51
C ALA A 203 -1.66 9.48 13.95
N GLY A 204 -1.54 8.95 15.17
CA GLY A 204 -0.27 8.53 15.78
C GLY A 204 0.47 9.64 16.56
N PRO A 205 1.69 9.36 17.05
CA PRO A 205 2.43 8.11 16.89
C PRO A 205 1.81 6.95 17.68
N VAL A 206 1.81 5.76 17.07
CA VAL A 206 1.36 4.50 17.69
C VAL A 206 2.57 3.59 17.86
N THR A 207 2.81 3.10 19.07
CA THR A 207 3.88 2.13 19.35
C THR A 207 3.56 0.78 18.71
N THR A 208 4.53 0.22 17.99
CA THR A 208 4.43 -1.07 17.28
C THR A 208 5.81 -1.67 17.05
N SER A 209 5.88 -2.96 16.71
CA SER A 209 7.13 -3.61 16.31
C SER A 209 7.50 -3.24 14.87
N THR A 210 8.16 -2.10 14.68
CA THR A 210 8.65 -1.63 13.36
C THR A 210 9.87 -2.46 12.92
N SER A 211 9.62 -3.62 12.31
CA SER A 211 10.66 -4.48 11.74
C SER A 211 10.52 -4.54 10.23
N SER A 212 11.58 -4.15 9.53
CA SER A 212 11.72 -4.25 8.09
C SER A 212 13.14 -4.68 7.73
N ASN A 213 13.30 -5.47 6.66
CA ASN A 213 14.60 -5.82 6.09
C ASN A 213 15.07 -4.85 4.99
N GLY A 214 14.28 -3.81 4.67
CA GLY A 214 14.55 -2.86 3.58
C GLY A 214 14.10 -3.32 2.18
N ALA A 215 13.48 -4.49 2.09
CA ALA A 215 13.01 -5.14 0.86
C ALA A 215 11.68 -5.90 1.13
N ASP A 216 10.82 -5.33 1.96
CA ASP A 216 9.59 -5.96 2.45
C ASP A 216 8.42 -4.97 2.61
N TRP A 217 8.54 -3.79 1.98
CA TRP A 217 7.42 -2.87 1.79
C TRP A 217 6.82 -3.11 0.40
N HIS A 218 5.55 -3.47 0.37
CA HIS A 218 4.81 -3.86 -0.81
C HIS A 218 3.99 -2.68 -1.33
N LEU A 219 4.52 -1.95 -2.31
CA LEU A 219 3.75 -1.00 -3.08
C LEU A 219 2.84 -1.77 -4.04
N GLY A 220 1.58 -1.90 -3.67
CA GLY A 220 0.58 -2.59 -4.48
C GLY A 220 -0.57 -3.06 -3.62
N VAL A 221 -1.23 -4.11 -4.09
CA VAL A 221 -2.46 -4.60 -3.50
C VAL A 221 -2.45 -6.13 -3.42
N LEU A 222 -2.79 -6.63 -2.23
CA LEU A 222 -3.21 -7.99 -1.99
C LEU A 222 -4.71 -7.99 -1.70
N ARG A 223 -5.49 -8.83 -2.39
CA ARG A 223 -6.90 -9.06 -2.08
C ARG A 223 -7.11 -10.47 -1.56
N LEU A 224 -7.75 -10.59 -0.39
CA LEU A 224 -8.17 -11.87 0.16
C LEU A 224 -9.34 -12.45 -0.66
N PRO A 225 -9.40 -13.78 -0.82
CA PRO A 225 -10.51 -14.42 -1.50
C PRO A 225 -11.82 -14.21 -0.74
N GLY A 226 -12.88 -13.86 -1.46
CA GLY A 226 -14.24 -13.72 -0.95
C GLY A 226 -15.13 -14.91 -1.32
N SER A 227 -16.27 -15.03 -0.65
CA SER A 227 -17.20 -16.15 -0.88
C SER A 227 -17.87 -16.14 -2.25
N ASN A 228 -17.84 -15.01 -2.96
CA ASN A 228 -18.49 -14.81 -4.27
C ASN A 228 -17.52 -14.18 -5.29
N ASP A 229 -16.23 -14.51 -5.23
CA ASP A 229 -15.23 -13.98 -6.16
C ASP A 229 -15.65 -14.26 -7.61
N GLY A 230 -15.97 -13.18 -8.33
CA GLY A 230 -16.31 -13.20 -9.76
C GLY A 230 -15.11 -12.87 -10.64
N THR A 231 -15.32 -12.97 -11.95
CA THR A 231 -14.39 -12.45 -12.95
C THR A 231 -14.39 -10.93 -12.93
N GLY A 232 -13.24 -10.29 -13.11
CA GLY A 232 -13.16 -8.85 -13.20
C GLY A 232 -11.85 -8.32 -12.65
N ALA A 233 -11.31 -7.32 -13.35
CA ALA A 233 -10.14 -6.59 -12.91
C ALA A 233 -10.53 -5.53 -11.87
N GLU A 234 -9.62 -5.25 -10.96
CA GLU A 234 -9.65 -4.09 -10.09
C GLU A 234 -8.42 -3.22 -10.37
N ASP A 235 -8.65 -1.92 -10.54
CA ASP A 235 -7.60 -0.96 -10.86
C ASP A 235 -7.35 0.01 -9.68
N TRP A 236 -6.08 0.10 -9.30
CA TRP A 236 -5.58 0.99 -8.26
C TRP A 236 -4.49 1.88 -8.84
N TYR A 237 -4.58 3.19 -8.60
CA TYR A 237 -3.63 4.15 -9.17
C TYR A 237 -2.73 4.68 -8.07
N PHE A 238 -1.42 4.73 -8.34
CA PHE A 238 -0.40 5.26 -7.43
C PHE A 238 0.49 6.30 -8.11
N SER A 239 0.94 7.30 -7.35
CA SER A 239 1.99 8.25 -7.76
C SER A 239 2.70 8.85 -6.56
N GLY A 240 3.71 9.70 -6.77
CA GLY A 240 4.43 10.35 -5.67
C GLY A 240 5.06 9.36 -4.70
N VAL A 241 5.53 8.21 -5.21
CA VAL A 241 6.05 7.12 -4.39
C VAL A 241 7.55 7.32 -4.15
N TYR A 242 7.95 7.53 -2.90
CA TYR A 242 9.36 7.68 -2.51
C TYR A 242 9.53 7.49 -1.00
N VAL A 243 10.77 7.35 -0.56
CA VAL A 243 11.13 7.36 0.86
C VAL A 243 12.10 8.51 1.11
N GLU A 244 11.84 9.30 2.14
CA GLU A 244 12.73 10.38 2.57
C GLU A 244 13.13 10.25 4.05
N SER A 245 14.21 10.93 4.41
CA SER A 245 14.72 11.08 5.77
C SER A 245 14.85 12.56 6.13
N GLY A 246 14.95 12.87 7.43
CA GLY A 246 15.07 14.25 7.91
C GLY A 246 13.71 14.87 8.24
N ASP A 247 13.40 16.01 7.64
CA ASP A 247 12.10 16.68 7.80
C ASP A 247 11.09 16.17 6.77
N LEU A 248 9.81 16.09 7.14
CA LEU A 248 8.74 15.69 6.23
C LEU A 248 8.47 16.77 5.18
N THR A 249 8.51 16.38 3.91
CA THR A 249 7.96 17.13 2.78
C THR A 249 6.44 17.03 2.79
N THR A 250 5.74 18.03 3.31
CA THR A 250 4.27 18.00 3.36
C THR A 250 3.59 18.38 2.03
N SER A 251 4.29 19.05 1.13
CA SER A 251 3.77 19.40 -0.19
C SER A 251 3.67 18.15 -1.07
N VAL A 252 2.51 17.93 -1.68
CA VAL A 252 2.31 16.88 -2.70
C VAL A 252 3.14 17.13 -3.96
N ASN A 253 3.46 18.40 -4.22
CA ASN A 253 4.45 18.77 -5.22
C ASN A 253 5.85 18.61 -4.62
N SER A 254 6.34 17.38 -4.55
CA SER A 254 7.69 17.08 -4.11
C SER A 254 8.65 17.42 -5.26
N ALA A 255 9.62 18.32 -5.03
CA ALA A 255 10.58 18.68 -6.06
C ALA A 255 11.30 17.41 -6.57
N GLY A 256 11.47 17.29 -7.89
CA GLY A 256 12.13 16.16 -8.53
C GLY A 256 13.59 16.05 -8.11
N GLY A 257 13.89 15.34 -7.01
CA GLY A 257 15.24 14.96 -6.63
C GLY A 257 15.88 14.03 -7.65
N SER A 258 16.66 14.56 -8.58
CA SER A 258 17.62 13.77 -9.35
C SER A 258 18.79 13.42 -8.43
N VAL A 259 18.90 12.17 -7.99
CA VAL A 259 20.07 11.66 -7.28
C VAL A 259 21.12 11.25 -8.33
N ASP A 260 21.85 12.22 -8.87
CA ASP A 260 23.10 11.93 -9.57
C ASP A 260 24.17 11.59 -8.52
N THR A 261 24.76 10.41 -8.67
CA THR A 261 25.90 9.95 -7.86
C THR A 261 27.12 10.81 -8.20
N ALA A 262 27.49 11.73 -7.32
CA ALA A 262 28.65 12.60 -7.49
C ALA A 262 29.95 11.89 -7.05
N GLU A 263 30.84 11.63 -8.00
CA GLU A 263 32.29 11.52 -7.74
C GLU A 263 32.91 12.95 -7.69
N PRO A 264 34.01 13.17 -6.95
CA PRO A 264 34.48 14.52 -6.63
C PRO A 264 35.35 15.09 -7.75
N GLY A 265 34.98 16.27 -8.26
CA GLY A 265 35.73 16.92 -9.34
C GLY A 265 35.61 18.43 -9.38
N THR A 266 36.45 19.09 -8.57
CA THR A 266 37.05 20.42 -8.79
C THR A 266 36.15 21.64 -9.05
N SER A 267 36.22 22.58 -8.11
CA SER A 267 35.84 23.98 -8.23
C SER A 267 36.29 24.60 -9.56
N SER A 268 35.36 25.22 -10.28
CA SER A 268 35.69 26.31 -11.18
C SER A 268 34.60 27.37 -11.20
N VAL A 269 35.06 28.59 -11.40
CA VAL A 269 34.47 29.87 -11.05
C VAL A 269 33.45 30.34 -12.10
N VAL A 270 32.41 31.00 -11.60
CA VAL A 270 31.54 32.02 -12.20
C VAL A 270 31.83 32.42 -13.66
N VAL A 271 30.86 32.21 -14.55
CA VAL A 271 30.63 33.06 -15.73
C VAL A 271 29.12 33.20 -15.97
N ALA A 272 28.60 34.42 -15.82
CA ALA A 272 27.29 34.83 -16.31
C ALA A 272 27.35 35.04 -17.84
N PRO A 273 26.25 34.80 -18.58
CA PRO A 273 26.02 35.53 -19.82
C PRO A 273 24.77 36.41 -19.74
N SER A 274 24.99 37.64 -20.19
CA SER A 274 24.01 38.69 -20.43
C SER A 274 23.01 38.35 -21.54
N SER A 275 21.79 38.87 -21.36
CA SER A 275 20.87 39.45 -22.35
C SER A 275 20.63 38.75 -23.70
N THR A 276 19.37 38.39 -23.95
CA THR A 276 18.57 39.09 -24.97
C THR A 276 17.08 38.90 -24.68
N ALA A 277 16.36 40.01 -24.57
CA ALA A 277 14.92 40.07 -24.49
C ALA A 277 14.34 40.00 -25.91
N VAL A 278 13.28 39.21 -26.10
CA VAL A 278 12.38 39.32 -27.27
C VAL A 278 10.94 39.34 -26.75
N ALA A 279 10.25 40.43 -27.07
CA ALA A 279 8.86 40.71 -26.71
C ALA A 279 7.87 39.97 -27.65
N PRO A 280 6.57 39.89 -27.29
CA PRO A 280 5.62 38.94 -27.87
C PRO A 280 4.98 39.43 -29.17
N SER A 281 4.68 38.50 -30.09
CA SER A 281 3.83 38.78 -31.25
C SER A 281 2.42 38.28 -30.98
N SER A 282 1.48 39.23 -30.99
CA SER A 282 0.04 39.04 -30.85
C SER A 282 -0.59 38.68 -32.20
N THR A 283 -1.39 37.61 -32.24
CA THR A 283 -2.40 37.43 -33.28
C THR A 283 -3.77 37.25 -32.63
N ALA A 284 -4.58 38.30 -32.77
CA ALA A 284 -5.98 38.31 -32.47
C ALA A 284 -6.75 37.45 -33.49
N VAL A 285 -7.66 36.61 -33.00
CA VAL A 285 -8.73 36.01 -33.82
C VAL A 285 -10.07 36.37 -33.19
N THR A 286 -10.81 37.18 -33.93
CA THR A 286 -12.20 37.59 -33.68
C THR A 286 -13.19 36.43 -33.90
N PRO A 287 -14.31 36.38 -33.16
CA PRO A 287 -15.30 35.33 -33.28
C PRO A 287 -16.25 35.57 -34.48
N SER A 288 -16.49 34.52 -35.28
CA SER A 288 -17.53 34.53 -36.32
C SER A 288 -18.78 33.84 -35.79
N SER A 289 -19.86 34.61 -35.77
CA SER A 289 -21.24 34.20 -35.51
C SER A 289 -21.81 33.34 -36.64
N THR A 290 -22.48 32.24 -36.31
CA THR A 290 -23.57 31.72 -37.15
C THR A 290 -24.69 31.23 -36.24
N ALA A 291 -25.78 31.99 -36.22
CA ALA A 291 -27.05 31.59 -35.64
C ALA A 291 -27.76 30.59 -36.57
N VAL A 292 -28.32 29.53 -36.00
CA VAL A 292 -29.31 28.67 -36.66
C VAL A 292 -30.49 28.51 -35.68
N ALA A 293 -31.57 29.26 -35.93
CA ALA A 293 -32.93 28.81 -35.64
C ALA A 293 -33.27 27.71 -36.67
N ILE A 294 -34.08 26.67 -36.45
CA ILE A 294 -35.49 26.53 -36.05
C ILE A 294 -35.63 24.99 -35.83
N SER A 295 -36.47 24.41 -34.97
CA SER A 295 -37.91 24.28 -35.15
C SER A 295 -38.48 23.34 -34.07
N THR A 296 -39.73 23.63 -33.74
CA THR A 296 -40.63 23.03 -32.74
C THR A 296 -40.98 21.55 -32.99
N THR A 297 -41.20 20.79 -31.91
CA THR A 297 -42.45 20.02 -31.70
C THR A 297 -42.60 19.65 -30.23
N ALA A 298 -43.60 20.24 -29.59
CA ALA A 298 -44.16 19.81 -28.32
C ALA A 298 -45.04 18.58 -28.56
N ALA A 299 -44.87 17.53 -27.76
CA ALA A 299 -45.82 16.42 -27.69
C ALA A 299 -46.40 16.36 -26.28
N ALA A 300 -47.72 16.22 -26.25
CA ALA A 300 -48.62 16.55 -25.18
C ALA A 300 -48.58 15.57 -23.99
N VAL A 301 -48.77 16.15 -22.81
CA VAL A 301 -49.19 15.47 -21.59
C VAL A 301 -50.62 14.97 -21.79
N VAL A 302 -50.81 13.66 -21.73
CA VAL A 302 -52.13 13.02 -21.61
C VAL A 302 -52.25 12.53 -20.17
N GLU A 303 -53.02 13.27 -19.38
CA GLU A 303 -53.62 12.73 -18.15
C GLU A 303 -54.74 11.76 -18.52
N THR A 304 -54.81 10.62 -17.82
CA THR A 304 -56.04 9.86 -17.67
C THR A 304 -56.01 9.09 -16.33
N PRO A 305 -57.19 8.80 -15.74
CA PRO A 305 -57.40 8.91 -14.30
C PRO A 305 -57.41 7.57 -13.56
N VAL A 306 -57.24 7.70 -12.25
CA VAL A 306 -57.50 6.70 -11.20
C VAL A 306 -58.95 6.19 -11.25
N PRO A 307 -59.18 4.88 -11.03
CA PRO A 307 -60.41 4.42 -10.39
C PRO A 307 -60.17 3.90 -8.99
N SER A 308 -61.02 4.41 -8.11
CA SER A 308 -61.32 4.01 -6.74
C SER A 308 -61.93 2.60 -6.64
N SER A 309 -61.51 1.83 -5.64
CA SER A 309 -62.34 0.83 -4.95
C SER A 309 -61.85 0.74 -3.50
N THR A 310 -62.57 1.36 -2.56
CA THR A 310 -63.64 0.80 -1.71
C THR A 310 -63.16 -0.22 -0.69
N ALA A 311 -63.43 0.16 0.55
CA ALA A 311 -63.10 -0.47 1.81
C ALA A 311 -63.68 -1.87 2.04
N ALA A 312 -62.97 -2.64 2.88
CA ALA A 312 -63.58 -3.55 3.82
C ALA A 312 -62.80 -3.51 5.16
N ALA A 313 -63.46 -3.01 6.20
CA ALA A 313 -63.23 -3.41 7.60
C ALA A 313 -63.46 -4.94 7.70
N VAL A 314 -62.92 -5.69 8.65
CA VAL A 314 -63.23 -5.85 10.10
C VAL A 314 -62.15 -6.87 10.59
N VAL A 315 -61.57 -6.93 11.78
CA VAL A 315 -62.08 -7.18 13.14
C VAL A 315 -60.85 -7.14 14.07
N GLU A 316 -60.89 -6.34 15.13
CA GLU A 316 -60.01 -6.53 16.29
C GLU A 316 -60.51 -7.70 17.15
N THR A 317 -59.59 -8.49 17.71
CA THR A 317 -59.76 -9.04 19.07
C THR A 317 -58.39 -9.28 19.74
N PRO A 318 -58.24 -9.02 21.05
CA PRO A 318 -56.95 -8.99 21.75
C PRO A 318 -56.76 -10.15 22.76
N VAL A 319 -55.64 -10.07 23.53
CA VAL A 319 -55.37 -10.66 24.88
C VAL A 319 -54.61 -12.01 24.88
N PRO A 320 -53.80 -12.39 25.94
CA PRO A 320 -53.18 -11.68 27.08
C PRO A 320 -51.62 -11.74 27.06
N SER A 321 -50.80 -10.89 27.70
CA SER A 321 -50.61 -10.52 29.12
C SER A 321 -50.29 -11.66 30.10
N SER A 322 -49.01 -11.89 30.39
CA SER A 322 -48.57 -12.52 31.65
C SER A 322 -47.37 -11.79 32.25
N THR A 323 -47.66 -11.12 33.36
CA THR A 323 -46.76 -10.55 34.36
C THR A 323 -46.30 -11.62 35.35
N ALA A 324 -45.02 -11.61 35.72
CA ALA A 324 -44.45 -11.96 37.05
C ALA A 324 -42.93 -12.15 36.90
N ALA A 325 -42.03 -11.82 37.82
CA ALA A 325 -42.04 -11.03 39.04
C ALA A 325 -40.55 -10.85 39.42
N ALA A 326 -40.23 -9.75 40.09
CA ALA A 326 -38.91 -9.48 40.64
C ALA A 326 -38.58 -10.40 41.84
N VAL A 327 -37.30 -10.75 42.00
CA VAL A 327 -36.69 -11.09 43.29
C VAL A 327 -35.31 -10.44 43.33
N GLU A 328 -35.05 -9.77 44.44
CA GLU A 328 -33.89 -8.92 44.71
C GLU A 328 -32.91 -9.55 45.73
N THR A 329 -31.65 -9.10 45.65
CA THR A 329 -30.62 -8.94 46.72
C THR A 329 -29.72 -10.15 47.12
N PRO A 330 -28.62 -9.96 47.91
CA PRO A 330 -27.27 -9.74 47.37
C PRO A 330 -26.18 -10.60 48.08
N VAL A 331 -24.95 -10.67 47.55
CA VAL A 331 -23.78 -10.95 48.43
C VAL A 331 -22.47 -10.36 47.89
N THR A 332 -21.91 -9.46 48.70
CA THR A 332 -20.52 -9.01 48.73
C THR A 332 -19.60 -10.06 49.36
N SER A 333 -18.37 -10.23 48.85
CA SER A 333 -17.14 -10.28 49.68
C SER A 333 -15.86 -10.36 48.85
N ALA A 334 -14.80 -9.77 49.41
CA ALA A 334 -13.51 -9.41 48.82
C ALA A 334 -12.41 -10.50 48.89
N ILE A 335 -11.49 -10.47 47.91
CA ILE A 335 -9.99 -10.44 47.94
C ILE A 335 -9.28 -11.03 49.21
N PRO A 336 -8.18 -11.85 49.16
CA PRO A 336 -6.91 -11.56 48.44
C PRO A 336 -6.05 -12.71 47.81
N ILE A 337 -5.23 -12.28 46.83
CA ILE A 337 -3.79 -12.50 46.54
C ILE A 337 -3.10 -13.77 47.09
N ALA A 338 -2.47 -14.55 46.19
CA ALA A 338 -1.11 -15.10 46.39
C ALA A 338 -0.44 -15.52 45.06
N THR A 339 0.72 -14.91 44.81
CA THR A 339 1.78 -15.25 43.85
C THR A 339 2.54 -16.52 44.23
N SER A 340 2.96 -17.31 43.24
CA SER A 340 4.25 -18.03 43.27
C SER A 340 4.71 -18.45 41.86
N ALA A 341 5.98 -18.13 41.59
CA ALA A 341 6.77 -18.41 40.40
C ALA A 341 7.46 -19.81 40.52
N PRO A 342 8.24 -20.27 39.51
CA PRO A 342 8.37 -21.68 39.15
C PRO A 342 9.55 -22.40 39.81
N ILE A 343 9.52 -23.74 39.76
CA ILE A 343 10.66 -24.61 40.13
C ILE A 343 11.07 -25.42 38.91
N ALA A 344 12.37 -25.38 38.62
CA ALA A 344 13.04 -26.06 37.53
C ALA A 344 13.55 -27.47 37.92
N SER A 345 13.75 -28.28 36.88
CA SER A 345 14.77 -29.32 36.69
C SER A 345 14.85 -30.53 37.64
N SER A 346 14.71 -31.72 37.05
CA SER A 346 15.63 -32.83 37.29
C SER A 346 15.55 -33.90 36.19
N THR A 347 16.70 -34.11 35.55
CA THR A 347 17.07 -35.21 34.64
C THR A 347 17.30 -36.51 35.42
N PHE A 348 16.88 -37.67 34.89
CA PHE A 348 17.61 -38.94 35.08
C PHE A 348 17.41 -39.89 33.89
N VAL A 349 18.50 -40.56 33.53
CA VAL A 349 18.73 -41.40 32.35
C VAL A 349 18.81 -42.88 32.76
N THR A 350 18.61 -43.77 31.76
CA THR A 350 19.10 -45.16 31.59
C THR A 350 18.28 -46.37 32.10
N SER A 351 17.57 -46.99 31.14
CA SER A 351 17.81 -48.32 30.54
C SER A 351 17.83 -49.59 31.40
N ILE A 352 16.87 -50.50 31.14
CA ILE A 352 17.12 -51.96 30.99
C ILE A 352 16.04 -52.63 30.08
N LYS A 353 16.51 -53.42 29.10
CA LYS A 353 15.84 -54.41 28.21
C LYS A 353 16.49 -55.79 28.54
N PRO A 354 15.93 -57.04 28.40
CA PRO A 354 15.38 -57.67 27.16
C PRO A 354 14.38 -58.87 27.22
N ALA A 355 13.81 -59.23 26.06
CA ALA A 355 13.59 -60.60 25.49
C ALA A 355 12.56 -60.52 24.32
N THR A 356 12.90 -60.60 23.02
CA THR A 356 13.31 -61.71 22.09
C THR A 356 12.17 -62.45 21.36
N SER A 357 12.42 -62.70 20.05
CA SER A 357 11.75 -63.58 19.05
C SER A 357 11.06 -62.80 17.92
N SER A 358 11.29 -62.98 16.62
CA SER A 358 12.20 -63.82 15.82
C SER A 358 12.20 -63.29 14.35
N THR A 359 13.36 -63.33 13.69
CA THR A 359 13.69 -62.99 12.28
C THR A 359 13.39 -64.20 11.34
N PRO A 360 13.84 -64.31 10.04
CA PRO A 360 14.65 -63.43 9.15
C PRO A 360 14.26 -63.39 7.64
N VAL A 361 15.16 -62.76 6.84
CA VAL A 361 15.58 -63.03 5.42
C VAL A 361 15.04 -62.00 4.39
N ALA A 362 15.82 -61.28 3.56
CA ALA A 362 17.27 -61.16 3.32
C ALA A 362 17.58 -59.85 2.55
N ALA A 363 18.78 -59.30 2.77
CA ALA A 363 19.52 -58.40 1.86
C ALA A 363 20.57 -59.25 1.09
N PRO A 364 21.43 -58.76 0.15
CA PRO A 364 22.47 -57.75 0.52
C PRO A 364 23.09 -56.89 -0.62
N VAL A 365 24.05 -56.03 -0.19
CA VAL A 365 25.20 -55.37 -0.87
C VAL A 365 24.91 -54.32 -1.98
N ALA A 366 25.66 -53.23 -2.19
CA ALA A 366 26.96 -52.74 -1.71
C ALA A 366 27.06 -51.21 -1.95
N THR A 367 27.79 -50.50 -1.10
CA THR A 367 28.40 -49.18 -1.39
C THR A 367 29.73 -49.37 -2.13
N PRO A 368 30.21 -48.35 -2.86
CA PRO A 368 31.46 -47.74 -2.39
C PRO A 368 31.53 -46.20 -2.47
N THR A 369 32.53 -45.73 -1.74
CA THR A 369 32.99 -44.39 -1.35
C THR A 369 33.62 -43.51 -2.46
N ALA A 370 33.72 -42.20 -2.14
CA ALA A 370 34.57 -41.11 -2.68
C ALA A 370 33.82 -40.12 -3.60
N SER A 371 34.00 -38.79 -3.54
CA SER A 371 35.14 -37.97 -3.13
C SER A 371 34.68 -36.58 -2.68
N ALA A 372 35.43 -35.99 -1.74
CA ALA A 372 35.41 -34.57 -1.43
C ALA A 372 35.91 -33.72 -2.62
N GLY A 373 35.39 -32.49 -2.76
CA GLY A 373 35.99 -31.46 -3.60
C GLY A 373 35.06 -30.31 -4.02
N ALA A 374 35.43 -29.11 -3.57
CA ALA A 374 35.06 -27.78 -4.09
C ALA A 374 33.64 -27.24 -3.82
N GLY A 375 33.58 -26.29 -2.87
CA GLY A 375 32.48 -25.37 -2.73
C GLY A 375 32.28 -24.58 -4.02
N SER A 376 31.08 -24.66 -4.55
CA SER A 376 30.55 -23.68 -5.48
C SER A 376 29.43 -22.96 -4.73
N ASN A 377 29.54 -21.64 -4.58
CA ASN A 377 28.48 -20.77 -4.06
C ASN A 377 27.31 -20.64 -5.08
N ALA A 378 27.12 -21.63 -5.94
CA ALA A 378 26.12 -21.59 -6.98
C ALA A 378 24.87 -22.35 -6.51
N LEU A 379 23.76 -21.64 -6.40
CA LEU A 379 22.44 -22.24 -6.24
C LEU A 379 22.14 -23.11 -7.48
N PRO A 380 21.61 -24.33 -7.31
CA PRO A 380 21.18 -25.15 -8.44
C PRO A 380 20.03 -24.48 -9.20
N GLY A 381 19.88 -24.77 -10.50
CA GLY A 381 18.92 -24.10 -11.39
C GLY A 381 17.43 -24.28 -11.02
N THR A 382 17.11 -25.16 -10.08
CA THR A 382 15.80 -25.30 -9.45
C THR A 382 15.99 -25.63 -7.98
N PHE A 383 15.32 -24.91 -7.09
CA PHE A 383 15.36 -25.13 -5.65
C PHE A 383 14.00 -24.81 -5.02
N THR A 384 13.75 -25.39 -3.85
CA THR A 384 12.61 -25.08 -2.99
C THR A 384 12.92 -23.88 -2.09
N LEU A 385 11.89 -23.21 -1.58
CA LEU A 385 12.06 -22.06 -0.69
C LEU A 385 12.89 -22.39 0.56
N ASN A 386 12.75 -23.61 1.10
CA ASN A 386 13.52 -24.06 2.25
C ASN A 386 15.01 -24.26 1.91
N GLU A 387 15.33 -24.69 0.70
CA GLU A 387 16.71 -24.81 0.21
C GLU A 387 17.34 -23.44 -0.03
N PHE A 388 16.57 -22.45 -0.49
CA PHE A 388 17.02 -21.06 -0.63
C PHE A 388 17.33 -20.41 0.72
N ILE A 389 16.41 -20.55 1.70
CA ILE A 389 16.60 -20.02 3.05
C ILE A 389 17.83 -20.64 3.71
N SER A 390 18.01 -21.96 3.54
CA SER A 390 19.18 -22.68 4.08
C SER A 390 20.49 -22.23 3.41
N TRP A 391 20.47 -21.93 2.11
CA TRP A 391 21.62 -21.39 1.40
C TRP A 391 21.98 -19.98 1.90
N LEU A 392 21.01 -19.08 2.05
CA LEU A 392 21.20 -17.73 2.60
C LEU A 392 21.86 -17.76 4.00
N GLN A 393 21.45 -18.70 4.83
CA GLN A 393 21.97 -18.86 6.20
C GLN A 393 23.37 -19.46 6.25
N GLY A 394 23.81 -20.14 5.19
CA GLY A 394 25.12 -20.81 5.11
C GLY A 394 26.23 -20.01 4.43
N VAL A 395 25.95 -18.79 3.94
CA VAL A 395 26.90 -17.94 3.18
C VAL A 395 27.60 -16.88 4.06
N ASN A 396 27.40 -16.89 5.38
CA ASN A 396 28.11 -16.00 6.33
C ASN A 396 29.43 -16.58 6.85
#